data_AF-A0A8I3NB64-F1
#
_entry.id   AF-A0A8I3NB64-F1
#
_cell.length_a   1.000
_cell.length_b   1.000
_cell.length_c   1.000
_cell.angle_alpha   90.00
_cell.angle_beta   90.00
_cell.angle_gamma   90.00
#
_symmetry.space_group_name_H-M   'P 1'
#
loop_
_entity.id
_entity.type
_entity.pdbx_description
1 polymer ?
#
loop_
_entity_poly.entity_id
_entity_poly.type
_entity_poly.pdbx_seq_one_letter_code
_entity_poly.pdbx_strand_id
1 'polypeptide(L)'
;KRSLEGLSAFGSLEELILDNNLLGNDLVLPGLPRLHTLTLNKNQITDLECLLDHLAKVTPALEYLSLLGNVACPNELVSLEKDEEDYKRYRCFVLHKLPNLKFLDARKVTRQEREEALVRGSFMKVVKPKVSCQLSGLHQGFMSCPTGYSLSTEDLFLCLECRRDLQPGFYPWICCWPSKT
;
A
#
# COMPACT_ATOMS: atom_id res chain seq x y z
N LYS A 1 24.25 12.59 -2.32
CA LYS A 1 23.84 11.54 -3.29
C LYS A 1 23.69 10.25 -2.48
N ARG A 2 22.50 9.66 -2.38
CA ARG A 2 22.34 8.33 -1.77
C ARG A 2 22.46 7.33 -2.90
N SER A 3 23.55 6.58 -2.94
CA SER A 3 23.80 5.62 -4.01
C SER A 3 24.24 4.30 -3.39
N LEU A 4 23.75 3.22 -3.98
CA LEU A 4 24.08 1.84 -3.61
C LEU A 4 24.90 1.16 -4.72
N GLU A 5 25.48 1.93 -5.64
CA GLU A 5 26.28 1.43 -6.77
C GLU A 5 27.45 0.52 -6.31
N GLY A 6 28.02 0.80 -5.13
CA GLY A 6 29.12 0.02 -4.55
C GLY A 6 28.72 -1.39 -4.08
N LEU A 7 27.43 -1.69 -3.92
CA LEU A 7 26.97 -3.01 -3.46
C LEU A 7 27.29 -4.13 -4.47
N SER A 8 27.49 -3.79 -5.73
CA SER A 8 27.83 -4.75 -6.80
C SER A 8 29.16 -5.47 -6.57
N ALA A 9 30.08 -4.87 -5.79
CA ALA A 9 31.35 -5.50 -5.42
C ALA A 9 31.19 -6.64 -4.40
N PHE A 10 30.06 -6.70 -3.68
CA PHE A 10 29.83 -7.64 -2.59
C PHE A 10 29.01 -8.84 -3.05
N GLY A 11 29.60 -9.71 -3.87
CA GLY A 11 28.94 -10.92 -4.40
C GLY A 11 28.55 -11.96 -3.35
N SER A 12 29.06 -11.84 -2.12
CA SER A 12 28.69 -12.70 -0.97
C SER A 12 27.87 -11.97 0.10
N LEU A 13 27.28 -10.82 -0.24
CA LEU A 13 26.41 -10.10 0.69
C LEU A 13 25.15 -10.91 0.98
N GLU A 14 24.89 -11.16 2.26
CA GLU A 14 23.80 -12.00 2.76
C GLU A 14 22.73 -11.17 3.48
N GLU A 15 23.16 -10.12 4.17
CA GLU A 15 22.28 -9.24 4.94
C GLU A 15 22.56 -7.77 4.62
N LEU A 16 21.48 -7.00 4.45
CA LEU A 16 21.55 -5.58 4.12
C LEU A 16 20.50 -4.81 4.92
N ILE A 17 20.98 -3.89 5.76
CA ILE A 17 20.16 -3.02 6.60
C ILE A 17 20.25 -1.61 6.04
N LEU A 18 19.11 -1.08 5.58
CA LEU A 18 19.00 0.24 4.96
C LEU A 18 17.97 1.13 5.66
N ASP A 19 17.76 0.89 6.95
CA ASP A 19 16.80 1.63 7.76
C ASP A 19 17.14 3.12 7.90
N ASN A 20 16.12 3.99 7.97
CA ASN A 20 16.24 5.44 8.17
C ASN A 20 17.11 6.19 7.13
N ASN A 21 17.21 5.65 5.91
CA ASN A 21 18.01 6.28 4.84
C ASN A 21 17.19 7.19 3.93
N LEU A 22 15.90 7.44 4.25
CA LEU A 22 15.00 8.30 3.48
C LEU A 22 14.98 7.90 1.97
N LEU A 23 15.14 6.62 1.66
CA LEU A 23 15.16 6.06 0.31
C LEU A 23 13.76 6.14 -0.31
N GLY A 24 13.65 6.58 -1.55
CA GLY A 24 12.39 6.67 -2.28
C GLY A 24 12.20 5.50 -3.25
N ASN A 25 11.32 5.72 -4.23
CA ASN A 25 11.10 4.75 -5.32
C ASN A 25 12.24 4.73 -6.35
N ASP A 26 13.22 5.63 -6.20
CA ASP A 26 14.46 5.68 -6.97
C ASP A 26 15.53 4.69 -6.47
N LEU A 27 15.21 3.91 -5.44
CA LEU A 27 16.06 2.84 -4.93
C LEU A 27 16.35 1.79 -6.01
N VAL A 28 17.61 1.70 -6.42
CA VAL A 28 18.11 0.66 -7.33
C VAL A 28 19.19 -0.17 -6.63
N LEU A 29 18.85 -1.41 -6.34
CA LEU A 29 19.81 -2.43 -5.88
C LEU A 29 20.47 -3.13 -7.07
N PRO A 30 21.79 -3.40 -7.03
CA PRO A 30 22.43 -4.29 -7.99
C PRO A 30 21.99 -5.75 -7.77
N GLY A 31 22.40 -6.66 -8.65
CA GLY A 31 22.16 -8.09 -8.48
C GLY A 31 22.87 -8.63 -7.24
N LEU A 32 22.10 -9.09 -6.26
CA LEU A 32 22.59 -9.61 -4.99
C LEU A 32 22.05 -11.04 -4.80
N PRO A 33 22.67 -12.04 -5.46
CA PRO A 33 22.12 -13.39 -5.56
C PRO A 33 22.08 -14.14 -4.23
N ARG A 34 22.88 -13.74 -3.25
CA ARG A 34 22.99 -14.37 -1.93
C ARG A 34 22.26 -13.61 -0.82
N LEU A 35 21.68 -12.45 -1.15
CA LEU A 35 21.00 -11.62 -0.15
C LEU A 35 19.71 -12.30 0.29
N HIS A 36 19.67 -12.71 1.56
CA HIS A 36 18.50 -13.34 2.16
C HIS A 36 17.77 -12.41 3.13
N THR A 37 18.44 -11.41 3.70
CA THR A 37 17.85 -10.44 4.64
C THR A 37 17.96 -9.02 4.12
N LEU A 38 16.82 -8.34 3.95
CA LEU A 38 16.75 -6.93 3.59
C LEU A 38 15.83 -6.16 4.54
N THR A 39 16.34 -5.09 5.15
CA THR A 39 15.52 -4.16 5.92
C THR A 39 15.55 -2.77 5.30
N LEU A 40 14.38 -2.19 5.13
CA LEU A 40 14.16 -0.88 4.51
C LEU A 40 13.26 -0.02 5.40
N ASN A 41 13.31 -0.19 6.72
CA ASN A 41 12.39 0.47 7.64
C ASN A 41 12.58 1.99 7.65
N LYS A 42 11.48 2.73 7.86
CA LYS A 42 11.48 4.19 7.99
C LYS A 42 12.17 4.90 6.81
N ASN A 43 11.88 4.44 5.59
CA ASN A 43 12.25 5.11 4.35
C ASN A 43 11.02 5.85 3.76
N GLN A 44 11.14 6.38 2.54
CA GLN A 44 10.11 7.16 1.85
C GLN A 44 9.51 6.41 0.65
N ILE A 45 9.47 5.08 0.73
CA ILE A 45 8.94 4.25 -0.35
C ILE A 45 7.42 4.44 -0.40
N THR A 46 6.90 4.78 -1.58
CA THR A 46 5.45 4.98 -1.82
C THR A 46 4.90 3.96 -2.81
N ASP A 47 5.70 3.54 -3.79
CA ASP A 47 5.33 2.56 -4.81
C ASP A 47 5.84 1.17 -4.41
N LEU A 48 4.94 0.41 -3.76
CA LEU A 48 5.25 -0.94 -3.32
C LEU A 48 5.49 -1.90 -4.49
N GLU A 49 4.70 -1.79 -5.55
CA GLU A 49 4.75 -2.76 -6.65
C GLU A 49 6.07 -2.66 -7.41
N CYS A 50 6.48 -1.42 -7.75
CA CYS A 50 7.75 -1.21 -8.44
C CYS A 50 8.94 -1.72 -7.63
N LEU A 51 8.93 -1.53 -6.30
CA LEU A 51 9.95 -2.09 -5.41
C LEU A 51 9.96 -3.62 -5.46
N LEU A 52 8.81 -4.26 -5.29
CA LEU A 52 8.73 -5.72 -5.23
C LEU A 52 9.15 -6.37 -6.56
N ASP A 53 8.75 -5.80 -7.69
CA ASP A 53 9.16 -6.28 -9.02
C ASP A 53 10.68 -6.16 -9.20
N HIS A 54 11.29 -5.07 -8.70
CA HIS A 54 12.75 -4.91 -8.70
C HIS A 54 13.43 -5.95 -7.80
N LEU A 55 12.96 -6.13 -6.56
CA LEU A 55 13.51 -7.10 -5.61
C LEU A 55 13.41 -8.54 -6.14
N ALA A 56 12.27 -8.92 -6.73
CA ALA A 56 12.09 -10.25 -7.31
C ALA A 56 13.14 -10.56 -8.38
N LYS A 57 13.59 -9.54 -9.13
CA LYS A 57 14.60 -9.67 -10.17
C LYS A 57 16.03 -9.75 -9.62
N VAL A 58 16.35 -8.92 -8.62
CA VAL A 58 17.75 -8.72 -8.19
C VAL A 58 18.15 -9.51 -6.95
N THR A 59 17.19 -9.97 -6.14
CA THR A 59 17.41 -10.71 -4.88
C THR A 59 16.62 -12.03 -4.89
N PRO A 60 17.01 -13.02 -5.71
CA PRO A 60 16.25 -14.28 -5.86
C PRO A 60 16.26 -15.15 -4.60
N ALA A 61 17.25 -14.98 -3.71
CA ALA A 61 17.39 -15.70 -2.45
C ALA A 61 16.73 -15.00 -1.25
N LEU A 62 15.92 -13.95 -1.47
CA LEU A 62 15.36 -13.15 -0.40
C LEU A 62 14.37 -13.96 0.46
N GLU A 63 14.63 -14.03 1.76
CA GLU A 63 13.81 -14.77 2.74
C GLU A 63 13.20 -13.86 3.81
N TYR A 64 13.83 -12.73 4.11
CA TYR A 64 13.40 -11.77 5.11
C TYR A 64 13.32 -10.37 4.49
N LEU A 65 12.15 -9.74 4.61
CA LEU A 65 11.90 -8.37 4.20
C LEU A 65 11.22 -7.58 5.31
N SER A 66 11.65 -6.34 5.54
CA SER A 66 10.97 -5.40 6.44
C SER A 66 10.82 -4.03 5.79
N LEU A 67 9.57 -3.53 5.73
CA LEU A 67 9.20 -2.26 5.11
C LEU A 67 8.46 -1.33 6.08
N LEU A 68 8.48 -1.64 7.38
CA LEU A 68 7.78 -0.89 8.41
C LEU A 68 8.12 0.60 8.38
N GLY A 69 7.10 1.45 8.57
CA GLY A 69 7.28 2.91 8.60
C GLY A 69 7.52 3.56 7.23
N ASN A 70 7.32 2.85 6.12
CA ASN A 70 7.22 3.46 4.79
C ASN A 70 5.77 3.85 4.47
N VAL A 71 5.58 4.81 3.55
CA VAL A 71 4.23 5.24 3.09
C VAL A 71 3.49 4.12 2.35
N ALA A 72 4.24 3.28 1.65
CA ALA A 72 3.78 2.08 0.96
C ALA A 72 3.29 0.97 1.91
N CYS A 73 3.75 0.97 3.17
CA CYS A 73 3.36 -0.02 4.16
C CYS A 73 2.21 0.54 5.01
N PRO A 74 1.00 -0.04 4.97
CA PRO A 74 -0.07 0.33 5.89
C PRO A 74 0.35 -0.09 7.30
N ASN A 75 0.82 0.87 8.09
CA ASN A 75 1.39 0.60 9.40
C ASN A 75 0.26 0.41 10.44
N GLU A 76 0.27 -0.70 11.19
CA GLU A 76 -0.65 -0.95 12.34
C GLU A 76 -0.52 0.11 13.45
N LEU A 77 0.62 0.82 13.50
CA LEU A 77 0.97 1.80 14.55
C LEU A 77 0.49 3.24 14.31
N VAL A 78 -0.12 3.54 13.15
CA VAL A 78 -0.35 4.95 12.72
C VAL A 78 -1.84 5.32 12.65
N SER A 79 -2.74 4.34 12.72
CA SER A 79 -4.17 4.61 12.77
C SER A 79 -4.93 3.40 13.30
N LEU A 80 -5.55 3.54 14.47
CA LEU A 80 -6.56 2.62 15.01
C LEU A 80 -7.78 2.43 14.07
N GLU A 81 -7.87 3.25 13.03
CA GLU A 81 -8.90 3.25 11.99
C GLU A 81 -8.49 2.48 10.70
N LYS A 82 -7.24 1.98 10.59
CA LYS A 82 -6.85 1.10 9.48
C LYS A 82 -6.86 -0.34 9.95
N ASP A 83 -7.94 -1.00 9.58
CA ASP A 83 -8.29 -2.35 9.98
C ASP A 83 -7.19 -3.37 9.63
N GLU A 84 -7.03 -4.39 10.47
CA GLU A 84 -6.21 -5.61 10.23
C GLU A 84 -6.32 -6.15 8.79
N GLU A 85 -7.47 -5.94 8.15
CA GLU A 85 -7.74 -6.31 6.76
C GLU A 85 -6.81 -5.61 5.75
N ASP A 86 -6.49 -4.33 5.93
CA ASP A 86 -5.58 -3.61 5.03
C ASP A 86 -4.15 -4.17 5.12
N TYR A 87 -3.71 -4.50 6.33
CA TYR A 87 -2.41 -5.14 6.52
C TYR A 87 -2.39 -6.56 5.94
N LYS A 88 -3.49 -7.31 6.10
CA LYS A 88 -3.66 -8.63 5.49
C LYS A 88 -3.56 -8.57 3.95
N ARG A 89 -4.21 -7.58 3.32
CA ARG A 89 -4.11 -7.35 1.86
C ARG A 89 -2.68 -7.06 1.43
N TYR A 90 -2.02 -6.13 2.14
CA TYR A 90 -0.62 -5.80 1.91
C TYR A 90 0.28 -7.05 2.00
N ARG A 91 0.16 -7.84 3.07
CA ARG A 91 0.94 -9.08 3.24
C ARG A 91 0.67 -10.06 2.09
N CYS A 92 -0.58 -10.28 1.73
CA CYS A 92 -0.93 -11.18 0.62
C CYS A 92 -0.33 -10.70 -0.71
N PHE A 93 -0.33 -9.40 -0.98
CA PHE A 93 0.26 -8.83 -2.20
C PHE A 93 1.79 -9.01 -2.23
N VAL A 94 2.47 -8.72 -1.12
CA VAL A 94 3.93 -8.90 -1.00
C VAL A 94 4.32 -10.36 -1.21
N LEU A 95 3.62 -11.29 -0.56
CA LEU A 95 3.90 -12.73 -0.65
C LEU A 95 3.59 -13.30 -2.05
N HIS A 96 2.64 -12.71 -2.77
CA HIS A 96 2.37 -13.09 -4.15
C HIS A 96 3.53 -12.71 -5.09
N LYS A 97 4.10 -11.51 -4.91
CA LYS A 97 5.25 -11.03 -5.71
C LYS A 97 6.57 -11.71 -5.29
N LEU A 98 6.72 -12.04 -4.01
CA LEU A 98 7.91 -12.65 -3.41
C LEU A 98 7.56 -13.97 -2.69
N PRO A 99 7.27 -15.05 -3.44
CA PRO A 99 6.75 -16.30 -2.88
C PRO A 99 7.74 -17.05 -1.98
N ASN A 100 9.04 -16.73 -2.02
CA ASN A 100 10.04 -17.41 -1.22
C ASN A 100 10.21 -16.83 0.20
N LEU A 101 9.60 -15.67 0.51
CA LEU A 101 9.74 -15.00 1.80
C LEU A 101 9.30 -15.89 2.98
N LYS A 102 10.19 -16.07 3.95
CA LYS A 102 9.93 -16.75 5.23
C LYS A 102 9.46 -15.78 6.32
N PHE A 103 9.89 -14.51 6.25
CA PHE A 103 9.53 -13.48 7.21
C PHE A 103 9.21 -12.16 6.50
N LEU A 104 8.16 -11.49 6.95
CA LEU A 104 7.75 -10.16 6.50
C LEU A 104 7.42 -9.30 7.72
N ASP A 105 8.10 -8.16 7.84
CA ASP A 105 7.93 -7.18 8.92
C ASP A 105 8.03 -7.82 10.33
N ALA A 106 9.09 -8.60 10.54
CA ALA A 106 9.33 -9.39 11.76
C ALA A 106 8.28 -10.48 12.09
N ARG A 107 7.25 -10.68 11.25
CA ARG A 107 6.28 -11.78 11.40
C ARG A 107 6.62 -12.93 10.45
N LYS A 108 6.64 -14.16 10.98
CA LYS A 108 6.83 -15.37 10.19
C LYS A 108 5.67 -15.57 9.21
N VAL A 109 5.99 -15.94 7.98
CA VAL A 109 5.01 -16.28 6.95
C VAL A 109 4.47 -17.68 7.21
N THR A 110 3.16 -17.78 7.32
CA THR A 110 2.43 -19.02 7.51
C THR A 110 2.05 -19.66 6.19
N ARG A 111 1.72 -20.95 6.21
CA ARG A 111 1.22 -21.68 5.04
C ARG A 111 -0.10 -21.11 4.53
N GLN A 112 -1.01 -20.73 5.44
CA GLN A 112 -2.31 -20.17 5.09
C GLN A 112 -2.17 -18.85 4.32
N GLU A 113 -1.29 -17.95 4.76
CA GLU A 113 -1.03 -16.70 4.05
C GLU A 113 -0.48 -16.94 2.64
N ARG A 114 0.38 -17.96 2.47
CA ARG A 114 0.92 -18.34 1.14
C ARG A 114 -0.17 -18.85 0.21
N GLU A 115 -1.04 -19.73 0.71
CA GLU A 115 -2.17 -20.24 -0.06
C GLU A 115 -3.13 -19.11 -0.44
N GLU A 116 -3.41 -18.19 0.49
CA GLU A 116 -4.26 -17.02 0.21
C GLU A 116 -3.62 -16.06 -0.80
N ALA A 117 -2.32 -15.77 -0.67
CA ALA A 117 -1.56 -14.95 -1.61
C ALA A 117 -1.50 -15.56 -3.02
N LEU A 118 -1.41 -16.89 -3.12
CA LEU A 118 -1.43 -17.58 -4.41
C LEU A 118 -2.78 -17.41 -5.12
N VAL A 119 -3.89 -17.51 -4.39
CA VAL A 119 -5.24 -17.45 -4.96
C VAL A 119 -5.68 -16.01 -5.23
N ARG A 120 -5.38 -15.08 -4.32
CA ARG A 120 -5.96 -13.72 -4.32
C ARG A 120 -4.94 -12.61 -4.50
N GLY A 121 -3.66 -12.88 -4.32
CA GLY A 121 -2.63 -11.84 -4.18
C GLY A 121 -2.51 -10.91 -5.39
N SER A 122 -2.76 -11.38 -6.60
CA SER A 122 -2.77 -10.55 -7.82
C SER A 122 -3.83 -9.44 -7.80
N PHE A 123 -4.90 -9.62 -7.02
CA PHE A 123 -6.00 -8.64 -6.87
C PHE A 123 -5.87 -7.79 -5.60
N MET A 124 -4.89 -8.08 -4.73
CA MET A 124 -4.70 -7.37 -3.45
C MET A 124 -3.89 -6.07 -3.60
N LYS A 125 -3.68 -5.59 -4.83
CA LYS A 125 -3.03 -4.31 -5.10
C LYS A 125 -3.85 -3.18 -4.48
N VAL A 126 -3.27 -2.53 -3.47
CA VAL A 126 -3.88 -1.36 -2.84
C VAL A 126 -3.74 -0.16 -3.78
N VAL A 127 -4.81 0.18 -4.49
CA VAL A 127 -4.91 1.45 -5.23
C VAL A 127 -5.61 2.45 -4.32
N LYS A 128 -4.86 3.35 -3.68
CA LYS A 128 -5.47 4.50 -3.01
C LYS A 128 -6.04 5.41 -4.11
N PRO A 129 -7.35 5.70 -4.13
CA PRO A 129 -7.87 6.66 -5.08
C PRO A 129 -7.15 8.00 -4.87
N LYS A 130 -6.65 8.59 -5.96
CA LYS A 130 -6.12 9.95 -5.91
C LYS A 130 -7.29 10.85 -5.53
N VAL A 131 -7.24 11.43 -4.33
CA VAL A 131 -8.17 12.49 -3.97
C VAL A 131 -7.78 13.70 -4.81
N SER A 132 -8.35 13.82 -6.01
CA SER A 132 -8.30 15.07 -6.76
C SER A 132 -9.26 16.03 -6.10
N CYS A 133 -8.80 16.77 -5.07
CA CYS A 133 -9.45 17.99 -4.66
C CYS A 133 -9.27 19.01 -5.80
N GLN A 134 -10.15 18.97 -6.80
CA GLN A 134 -10.38 20.14 -7.65
C GLN A 134 -11.21 21.13 -6.84
N LEU A 135 -10.56 21.83 -5.91
CA LEU A 135 -11.04 23.12 -5.42
C LEU A 135 -10.63 24.16 -6.46
N SER A 136 -11.36 24.21 -7.57
CA SER A 136 -11.29 25.29 -8.54
C SER A 136 -12.69 25.82 -8.77
N GLY A 137 -13.02 26.91 -8.07
CA GLY A 137 -14.27 27.63 -8.25
C GLY A 137 -14.73 28.34 -6.99
N LEU A 138 -13.98 29.32 -6.51
CA LEU A 138 -14.61 30.43 -5.78
C LEU A 138 -15.50 31.15 -6.79
N HIS A 139 -16.82 30.96 -6.69
CA HIS A 139 -17.77 32.00 -7.05
C HIS A 139 -18.73 32.17 -5.87
N GLN A 140 -18.83 33.41 -5.41
CA GLN A 140 -19.79 33.84 -4.41
C GLN A 140 -21.20 33.47 -4.89
N GLY A 141 -21.95 32.78 -4.03
CA GLY A 141 -23.38 32.54 -4.24
C GLY A 141 -23.74 31.06 -4.19
N PHE A 142 -24.25 30.63 -3.03
CA PHE A 142 -25.18 29.52 -2.82
C PHE A 142 -24.97 28.24 -3.65
N MET A 143 -24.38 27.21 -3.04
CA MET A 143 -24.56 25.83 -3.48
C MET A 143 -25.90 25.32 -2.93
N SER A 144 -26.96 25.39 -3.74
CA SER A 144 -28.21 24.71 -3.45
C SER A 144 -28.08 23.22 -3.77
N CYS A 145 -28.25 22.37 -2.77
CA CYS A 145 -28.47 20.94 -2.96
C CYS A 145 -29.88 20.73 -3.58
N PRO A 146 -30.14 19.76 -4.48
CA PRO A 146 -31.47 19.58 -5.08
C PRO A 146 -32.53 19.07 -4.09
N THR A 147 -32.16 18.80 -2.84
CA THR A 147 -33.08 18.53 -1.74
C THR A 147 -33.17 19.78 -0.88
N GLY A 148 -34.28 20.51 -1.00
CA GLY A 148 -34.51 21.83 -0.40
C GLY A 148 -34.52 21.86 1.13
N TYR A 149 -33.35 21.76 1.75
CA TYR A 149 -33.14 22.06 3.16
C TYR A 149 -31.97 23.03 3.31
N SER A 150 -32.27 24.21 3.85
CA SER A 150 -31.27 25.18 4.29
C SER A 150 -30.75 24.76 5.65
N LEU A 151 -29.46 24.45 5.74
CA LEU A 151 -28.78 24.10 6.98
C LEU A 151 -27.91 25.28 7.45
N SER A 152 -27.89 25.49 8.76
CA SER A 152 -27.27 26.65 9.40
C SER A 152 -25.77 26.40 9.62
N THR A 153 -25.01 27.42 10.01
CA THR A 153 -23.54 27.40 10.08
C THR A 153 -22.92 26.34 11.00
N GLU A 154 -23.71 25.62 11.81
CA GLU A 154 -23.21 24.48 12.60
C GLU A 154 -23.20 23.14 11.82
N ASP A 155 -23.84 23.08 10.65
CA ASP A 155 -23.87 21.88 9.80
C ASP A 155 -22.62 21.72 8.91
N LEU A 156 -21.71 22.71 8.90
CA LEU A 156 -20.46 22.63 8.14
C LEU A 156 -19.45 21.66 8.78
N PHE A 157 -19.55 21.41 10.08
CA PHE A 157 -18.62 20.53 10.78
C PHE A 157 -18.94 19.05 10.55
N LEU A 158 -20.22 18.72 10.33
CA LEU A 158 -20.67 17.36 10.02
C LEU A 158 -20.28 16.89 8.60
N CYS A 159 -20.00 17.79 7.66
CA CYS A 159 -19.48 17.40 6.33
C CYS A 159 -18.02 16.93 6.35
N LEU A 160 -17.24 17.24 7.40
CA LEU A 160 -15.90 16.68 7.58
C LEU A 160 -15.89 15.30 8.28
N GLU A 161 -16.97 14.93 8.97
CA GLU A 161 -17.05 13.66 9.73
C GLU A 161 -18.05 12.63 9.15
N CYS A 162 -19.01 13.02 8.29
CA CYS A 162 -19.99 12.12 7.68
C CYS A 162 -19.66 11.66 6.25
N ARG A 163 -18.69 10.74 6.12
CA ARG A 163 -18.88 9.50 5.33
C ARG A 163 -18.07 8.35 5.93
N ARG A 164 -18.07 8.31 7.26
CA ARG A 164 -17.52 7.24 8.08
C ARG A 164 -18.55 6.14 8.42
N ASP A 165 -19.77 6.22 7.88
CA ASP A 165 -20.79 5.19 8.08
C ASP A 165 -21.26 4.59 6.75
N LEU A 166 -20.65 3.48 6.35
CA LEU A 166 -21.35 2.45 5.57
C LEU A 166 -20.79 1.07 5.97
N GLN A 167 -21.39 0.46 6.99
CA GLN A 167 -21.35 -0.98 7.27
C GLN A 167 -22.74 -1.58 6.97
N PRO A 168 -22.92 -2.91 6.97
CA PRO A 168 -22.21 -3.92 6.18
C PRO A 168 -23.20 -4.89 5.49
N GLY A 169 -22.86 -5.40 4.31
CA GLY A 169 -23.59 -6.50 3.68
C GLY A 169 -24.29 -6.14 2.38
N PHE A 170 -24.35 -7.15 1.50
CA PHE A 170 -24.95 -7.15 0.16
C PHE A 170 -24.12 -6.50 -0.98
N TYR A 171 -23.26 -7.32 -1.58
CA TYR A 171 -23.29 -7.47 -3.05
C TYR A 171 -24.54 -8.30 -3.36
N PRO A 172 -25.46 -7.91 -4.26
CA PRO A 172 -25.27 -7.83 -5.71
C PRO A 172 -25.87 -6.49 -6.23
N TRP A 173 -25.70 -5.99 -7.45
CA TRP A 173 -26.17 -6.53 -8.71
C TRP A 173 -25.47 -5.77 -9.85
N ILE A 174 -24.82 -6.55 -10.70
CA ILE A 174 -24.68 -6.23 -12.12
C ILE A 174 -26.10 -6.08 -12.72
N CYS A 175 -26.20 -5.21 -13.74
CA CYS A 175 -27.30 -4.99 -14.69
C CYS A 175 -28.09 -3.70 -14.48
N CYS A 176 -27.81 -2.71 -15.32
CA CYS A 176 -28.83 -1.96 -16.05
C CYS A 176 -28.18 -1.37 -17.32
N TRP A 177 -28.23 -2.16 -18.41
CA TRP A 177 -28.12 -1.65 -19.77
C TRP A 177 -29.43 -0.90 -20.10
N PRO A 178 -29.44 0.18 -20.91
CA PRO A 178 -30.59 1.04 -21.05
C PRO A 178 -31.55 0.47 -22.08
N SER A 179 -32.84 0.44 -21.75
CA SER A 179 -33.89 0.35 -22.77
C SER A 179 -34.48 1.74 -22.96
N LYS A 180 -34.37 2.20 -24.21
CA LYS A 180 -34.94 3.42 -24.76
C LYS A 180 -36.47 3.40 -24.74
N THR A 181 -36.98 4.64 -24.72
CA THR A 181 -38.33 5.16 -25.07
C THR A 181 -39.49 4.74 -24.20
#